data_AF-E9FP30-F1
#
_entry.id   AF-E9FP30-F1
#
_cell.length_a   1.000
_cell.length_b   1.000
_cell.length_c   1.000
_cell.angle_alpha   90.00
_cell.angle_beta   90.00
_cell.angle_gamma   90.00
#
_symmetry.space_group_name_H-M   'P 1'
#
loop_
_entity.id
_entity.type
_entity.pdbx_description
1 polymer ?
#
loop_
_entity_poly.entity_id
_entity_poly.type
_entity_poly.pdbx_seq_one_letter_code
_entity_poly.pdbx_strand_id
1 'polypeptide(L)' 'MIEILIVLAIILSLALIVLVTIQPRQNQLFSMDATSNIGKPSYWQSNTLVKVLTLLVSLALFVLLLTFMVITYK' A
#
# COMPACT_ATOMS: atom_id res chain seq x y z
N MET A 1 7.10 -26.22 2.41
CA MET A 1 7.52 -25.05 1.57
C MET A 1 6.31 -24.22 1.15
N ILE A 2 5.36 -24.79 0.39
CA ILE A 2 4.14 -24.07 -0.06
C ILE A 2 3.29 -23.57 1.10
N GLU A 3 3.08 -24.38 2.15
CA GLU A 3 2.30 -23.98 3.34
C GLU A 3 2.86 -22.71 4.00
N ILE A 4 4.18 -22.58 4.10
CA ILE A 4 4.84 -21.39 4.67
C ILE A 4 4.57 -20.16 3.80
N LEU A 5 4.64 -20.31 2.46
CA LEU A 5 4.33 -19.22 1.53
C LEU A 5 2.86 -18.78 1.64
N ILE A 6 1.94 -19.73 1.85
CA ILE A 6 0.51 -19.43 2.06
C ILE A 6 0.32 -18.64 3.35
N VAL A 7 0.92 -19.09 4.46
CA VAL A 7 0.84 -18.37 5.75
C VAL A 7 1.40 -16.95 5.62
N LEU A 8 2.56 -16.79 4.95
CA LEU A 8 3.15 -15.48 4.67
C LEU A 8 2.23 -14.60 3.81
N ALA A 9 1.59 -15.17 2.78
CA ALA A 9 0.67 -14.44 1.92
C ALA A 9 -0.55 -13.93 2.70
N ILE A 10 -1.10 -14.74 3.61
CA ILE A 10 -2.23 -14.35 4.47
C ILE A 10 -1.81 -13.18 5.38
N ILE A 11 -0.67 -13.29 6.06
CA ILE A 11 -0.17 -12.25 6.96
C ILE A 11 0.05 -10.93 6.22
N LEU A 12 0.76 -10.97 5.08
CA LEU A 12 1.02 -9.77 4.28
C LEU A 12 -0.26 -9.17 3.71
N SER A 13 -1.22 -9.99 3.31
CA SER A 13 -2.52 -9.51 2.81
C SER A 13 -3.32 -8.80 3.90
N LEU A 14 -3.40 -9.38 5.10
CA LEU A 14 -4.07 -8.75 6.24
C LEU A 14 -3.39 -7.44 6.65
N ALA A 15 -2.05 -7.42 6.68
CA ALA A 15 -1.29 -6.20 6.95
C ALA A 15 -1.58 -5.11 5.91
N LEU A 16 -1.64 -5.49 4.62
CA LEU A 16 -1.93 -4.56 3.54
C LEU A 16 -3.35 -3.99 3.64
N ILE A 17 -4.35 -4.82 3.98
CA ILE A 17 -5.74 -4.36 4.19
C ILE A 17 -5.78 -3.30 5.30
N VAL A 18 -5.15 -3.57 6.45
CA VAL A 18 -5.10 -2.62 7.56
C VAL A 18 -4.43 -1.31 7.14
N LEU A 19 -3.27 -1.40 6.49
CA LEU A 19 -2.51 -0.23 6.01
C LEU A 19 -3.32 0.62 5.03
N VAL A 20 -3.95 0.01 4.03
CA VAL A 20 -4.78 0.69 3.04
C VAL A 20 -6.00 1.34 3.69
N THR A 21 -6.60 0.68 4.69
CA THR A 21 -7.77 1.22 5.40
C THR A 21 -7.43 2.48 6.20
N ILE A 22 -6.23 2.55 6.78
CA ILE A 22 -5.74 3.68 7.58
C ILE A 22 -5.13 4.79 6.70
N GLN A 23 -4.93 4.57 5.39
CA GLN A 23 -4.40 5.60 4.52
C GLN A 23 -5.25 6.87 4.57
N PRO A 24 -4.62 8.06 4.64
CA PRO A 24 -5.35 9.31 4.66
C PRO A 24 -6.12 9.46 3.34
N ARG A 25 -7.44 9.39 3.42
CA ARG A 25 -8.31 9.69 2.28
C ARG A 25 -8.23 11.20 2.03
N GLN A 26 -7.75 11.58 0.85
CA GLN A 26 -7.88 12.97 0.43
C GLN A 26 -9.36 13.22 0.14
N ASN A 27 -10.05 13.95 1.01
CA ASN A 27 -11.29 14.58 0.61
C ASN A 27 -10.95 15.57 -0.49
N GLN A 28 -11.32 15.23 -1.72
CA GLN A 28 -11.16 16.10 -2.88
C GLN A 28 -12.15 17.27 -2.74
N LEU A 29 -11.73 18.30 -2.00
CA LEU A 29 -12.39 19.58 -2.04
C LEU A 29 -12.06 20.19 -3.41
N PHE A 30 -13.04 20.19 -4.31
CA PHE A 30 -12.97 20.94 -5.55
C PHE A 30 -13.03 22.43 -5.20
N SER A 31 -11.90 23.00 -4.86
CA SER A 31 -11.79 24.45 -4.70
C SER A 31 -11.91 25.09 -6.09
N MET A 32 -12.92 25.92 -6.29
CA MET A 32 -13.08 26.72 -7.53
C MET A 32 -11.98 27.78 -7.68
N ASP A 33 -11.21 28.05 -6.62
CA ASP A 33 -10.08 28.98 -6.64
C ASP A 33 -8.74 28.28 -6.84
N ALA A 34 -8.04 28.64 -7.92
CA ALA A 34 -6.73 28.13 -8.31
C ALA A 34 -5.60 28.39 -7.28
N THR A 35 -5.86 29.21 -6.25
CA THR A 35 -4.93 29.52 -5.14
C THR A 35 -5.13 28.64 -3.91
N SER A 36 -6.19 27.81 -3.85
CA SER A 36 -6.61 27.08 -2.64
C SER A 36 -5.66 25.96 -2.17
N ASN A 37 -4.68 25.58 -3.00
CA ASN A 37 -3.67 24.57 -2.66
C ASN A 37 -2.26 25.16 -2.44
N ILE A 38 -2.07 26.48 -2.59
CA ILE A 38 -0.78 27.13 -2.35
C ILE A 38 -0.52 27.13 -0.84
N GLY A 39 0.52 26.40 -0.41
CA GLY A 39 0.94 26.30 1.00
C GLY A 39 0.44 25.07 1.76
N LYS A 40 -0.42 24.22 1.17
CA LYS A 40 -0.78 22.93 1.79
C LYS A 40 0.34 21.91 1.59
N PRO A 41 0.68 21.09 2.60
CA PRO A 41 1.68 20.04 2.45
C PRO A 41 1.28 19.09 1.32
N SER A 42 2.25 18.74 0.47
CA SER A 42 2.04 17.80 -0.63
C SER A 42 1.47 16.49 -0.09
N TYR A 43 0.68 15.77 -0.89
CA TYR A 43 0.13 14.47 -0.51
C TYR A 43 1.22 13.59 0.12
N TRP A 44 2.37 13.46 -0.53
CA TRP A 44 3.47 12.61 -0.07
C TRP A 44 4.12 13.07 1.24
N GLN A 45 3.93 14.32 1.64
CA GLN A 45 4.48 14.89 2.87
C GLN A 45 3.59 14.60 4.09
N SER A 46 2.29 14.33 3.87
CA SER A 46 1.36 13.88 4.91
C SER A 46 1.37 12.36 5.05
N ASN A 47 1.49 11.88 6.29
CA ASN A 47 1.47 10.46 6.67
C ASN A 47 2.42 9.60 5.81
N THR A 48 3.62 10.15 5.57
CA THR A 48 4.69 9.57 4.74
C THR A 48 4.97 8.11 5.14
N LEU A 49 5.05 7.85 6.44
CA LEU A 49 5.34 6.54 7.01
C LEU A 49 4.31 5.49 6.59
N VAL A 50 3.01 5.77 6.74
CA VAL A 50 1.95 4.82 6.36
C VAL A 50 2.01 4.51 4.87
N LYS A 51 2.32 5.52 4.04
CA LYS A 51 2.44 5.36 2.58
C LYS A 51 3.65 4.51 2.20
N VAL A 52 4.81 4.79 2.79
CA VAL A 52 6.04 4.02 2.56
C VAL A 52 5.86 2.58 3.04
N LEU A 53 5.29 2.35 4.22
CA LEU A 53 4.99 1.00 4.70
C LEU A 53 4.01 0.27 3.78
N THR A 54 2.96 0.95 3.31
CA THR A 54 2.02 0.34 2.35
C THR A 54 2.74 -0.09 1.07
N LEU A 55 3.63 0.76 0.56
CA LEU A 55 4.41 0.48 -0.65
C LEU A 55 5.37 -0.70 -0.46
N LEU A 56 6.06 -0.78 0.68
CA LEU A 56 6.96 -1.89 0.97
C LEU A 56 6.21 -3.21 1.14
N VAL A 57 5.07 -3.20 1.86
CA VAL A 57 4.25 -4.40 2.06
C VAL A 57 3.61 -4.87 0.75
N SER A 58 3.13 -3.94 -0.09
CA SER A 58 2.57 -4.31 -1.40
C SER A 58 3.64 -4.88 -2.34
N LEU A 59 4.85 -4.32 -2.34
CA LEU A 59 5.96 -4.83 -3.13
C LEU A 59 6.40 -6.23 -2.65
N ALA A 60 6.49 -6.43 -1.34
CA ALA A 60 6.81 -7.73 -0.76
C ALA A 60 5.75 -8.79 -1.12
N LEU A 61 4.47 -8.45 -1.01
CA LEU A 61 3.37 -9.34 -1.40
C LEU A 61 3.43 -9.67 -2.91
N PHE A 62 3.73 -8.69 -3.76
CA PHE A 62 3.88 -8.91 -5.20
C PHE A 62 5.01 -9.91 -5.52
N VAL A 63 6.19 -9.73 -4.94
CA VAL A 63 7.32 -10.66 -5.13
C VAL A 63 7.00 -12.06 -4.60
N LEU A 64 6.32 -12.15 -3.46
CA LEU A 64 5.86 -13.43 -2.91
C LEU A 64 4.92 -14.15 -3.89
N LEU A 65 3.95 -13.43 -4.47
CA LEU A 65 3.01 -14.00 -5.43
C LEU A 65 3.69 -14.43 -6.73
N LEU A 66 4.66 -13.66 -7.24
CA LEU A 66 5.48 -14.08 -8.38
C LEU A 66 6.26 -15.36 -8.08
N THR A 67 6.86 -15.44 -6.89
CA THR A 67 7.57 -16.64 -6.44
C THR A 67 6.62 -17.83 -6.35
N PHE A 68 5.42 -17.62 -5.83
CA PHE A 68 4.38 -18.64 -5.78
C PHE A 68 4.01 -19.15 -7.17
N MET A 69 3.76 -18.24 -8.12
CA MET A 69 3.48 -18.59 -9.52
C MET A 69 4.61 -19.42 -10.13
N VAL A 70 5.87 -19.01 -9.97
CA VAL A 70 7.01 -19.74 -10.52
C VAL A 70 7.18 -21.12 -9.89
N ILE A 71 6.90 -21.29 -8.59
CA ILE A 71 7.04 -22.59 -7.93
C ILE A 71 5.87 -23.52 -8.28
N THR A 72 4.65 -23.00 -8.36
CA THR A 72 3.44 -23.80 -8.61
C THR A 72 3.32 -24.24 -10.07
N TYR A 73 3.76 -23.42 -11.01
CA TYR A 73 3.67 -23.69 -12.45
C TYR A 73 5.02 -24.06 -13.10
N LYS A 74 6.01 -24.40 -12.28
CA LYS A 74 7.20 -25.14 -12.71
C LYS A 74 6.83 -26.59 -12.99
#